data_AF-A0A1I8MBC5-F1
#
_entry.id   AF-A0A1I8MBC5-F1
#
_cell.length_a   1.000
_cell.length_b   1.000
_cell.length_c   1.000
_cell.angle_alpha   90.00
_cell.angle_beta   90.00
_cell.angle_gamma   90.00
#
_symmetry.space_group_name_H-M   'P 1'
#
loop_
_entity.id
_entity.type
_entity.pdbx_description
1 polymer ?
#
loop_
_entity_poly.entity_id
_entity_poly.type
_entity_poly.pdbx_seq_one_letter_code
_entity_poly.pdbx_strand_id
1 'polypeptide(L)'
;MESRNLKHLNACNGLSNYSAKQTPCSSCIKLNEMMAEQKKLQQQLSKLQTTTEQQNKIIVEMLAEHKLQLQTLNKSQKNVTSLSSKFPLKSEEDLQKVESEICDSNEEKYISAVKYLIDGSAIKNLERIFSREICVMYNTDGICGKKC
;
A
#
# COMPACT_ATOMS: atom_id res chain seq x y z
N MET A 1 44.41 4.75 -52.82
CA MET A 1 45.27 3.92 -51.97
C MET A 1 44.41 2.87 -51.30
N GLU A 2 44.81 1.62 -51.48
CA GLU A 2 44.45 0.40 -50.73
C GLU A 2 43.01 -0.11 -50.70
N SER A 3 42.71 -0.82 -51.78
CA SER A 3 41.94 -2.07 -51.80
C SER A 3 42.36 -3.03 -50.68
N ARG A 4 41.42 -3.47 -49.82
CA ARG A 4 41.61 -4.66 -48.97
C ARG A 4 40.58 -5.73 -49.30
N ASN A 5 41.11 -6.72 -50.03
CA ASN A 5 40.62 -8.06 -50.33
C ASN A 5 39.50 -8.59 -49.42
N LEU A 6 38.27 -8.67 -49.95
CA LEU A 6 37.36 -9.78 -49.62
C LEU A 6 37.73 -10.96 -50.52
N LYS A 7 38.63 -11.83 -50.04
CA LYS A 7 38.85 -13.16 -50.63
C LYS A 7 38.74 -14.18 -49.50
N HIS A 8 37.54 -14.66 -49.22
CA HIS A 8 37.28 -15.98 -48.61
C HIS A 8 35.80 -16.38 -48.69
N LEU A 9 35.16 -16.11 -49.83
CA LEU A 9 33.84 -16.65 -50.20
C LEU A 9 33.99 -17.38 -51.52
N ASN A 10 34.58 -18.58 -51.49
CA ASN A 10 34.35 -19.61 -52.50
C ASN A 10 35.11 -20.88 -52.13
N ALA A 11 34.42 -21.80 -51.45
CA ALA A 11 34.81 -23.21 -51.38
C ALA A 11 33.58 -24.09 -51.14
N CYS A 12 32.52 -23.91 -51.95
CA CYS A 12 31.42 -24.87 -52.05
C CYS A 12 30.91 -24.89 -53.50
N ASN A 13 31.73 -25.36 -54.44
CA ASN A 13 31.27 -25.80 -55.75
C ASN A 13 31.85 -27.19 -56.03
N GLY A 14 30.98 -28.20 -55.97
CA GLY A 14 31.29 -29.59 -56.27
C GLY A 14 30.04 -30.45 -56.12
N LEU A 15 29.24 -30.55 -57.18
CA LEU A 15 28.15 -31.50 -57.32
C LEU A 15 28.71 -32.93 -57.25
N SER A 16 28.23 -33.74 -56.31
CA SER A 16 28.23 -35.20 -56.46
C SER A 16 27.09 -35.80 -55.64
N ASN A 17 26.28 -36.61 -56.31
CA ASN A 17 25.24 -37.45 -55.73
C ASN A 17 25.81 -38.33 -54.60
N TYR A 18 25.39 -38.10 -53.36
CA TYR A 18 25.59 -39.06 -52.27
C TYR A 18 24.41 -39.03 -51.30
N SER A 19 23.63 -40.10 -51.31
CA SER A 19 22.83 -40.53 -50.16
C SER A 19 23.80 -40.98 -49.07
N ALA A 20 24.12 -40.07 -48.16
CA ALA A 20 24.78 -40.39 -46.90
C ALA A 20 24.31 -39.34 -45.90
N LYS A 21 23.86 -39.78 -44.72
CA LYS A 21 23.60 -38.89 -43.58
C LYS A 21 24.91 -38.16 -43.27
N GLN A 22 25.11 -36.98 -43.85
CA GLN A 22 26.29 -36.17 -43.61
C GLN A 22 26.24 -35.72 -42.16
N THR A 23 27.16 -36.24 -41.34
CA THR A 23 27.36 -35.74 -39.98
C THR A 23 27.70 -34.25 -40.07
N PRO A 24 26.94 -33.38 -39.37
CA PRO A 24 27.17 -31.95 -39.44
C PRO A 24 28.61 -31.61 -39.04
N CYS A 25 29.22 -30.63 -39.71
CA CYS A 25 30.59 -30.24 -39.37
C CYS A 25 30.63 -29.65 -37.94
N SER A 26 31.76 -29.80 -37.24
CA SER A 26 31.91 -29.38 -35.84
C SER A 26 31.53 -27.90 -35.61
N SER A 27 31.88 -27.01 -36.55
CA SER A 27 31.51 -25.59 -36.48
C SER A 27 30.00 -25.35 -36.60
N CYS A 28 29.29 -26.11 -37.44
CA CYS A 28 27.83 -26.01 -37.57
C CYS A 28 27.11 -26.54 -36.32
N ILE A 29 27.64 -27.59 -35.68
CA ILE A 29 27.11 -28.10 -34.40
C ILE A 29 27.21 -27.01 -33.33
N LYS A 30 28.41 -26.41 -33.18
CA LYS A 30 28.64 -25.35 -32.19
C LYS A 30 27.79 -24.10 -32.45
N LEU A 31 27.60 -23.72 -33.71
CA LEU A 31 26.71 -22.61 -34.07
C LEU A 31 25.26 -22.91 -33.68
N ASN A 32 24.76 -24.11 -33.94
CA ASN A 32 23.41 -24.51 -33.55
C ASN A 32 23.22 -24.53 -32.02
N GLU A 33 24.22 -24.99 -31.27
CA GLU A 33 24.22 -24.93 -29.81
C GLU A 33 24.15 -23.49 -29.31
N MET A 34 25.00 -22.59 -29.83
CA MET A 34 24.96 -21.16 -29.47
C MET A 34 23.63 -20.50 -29.83
N MET A 35 23.05 -20.82 -30.99
CA MET A 35 21.72 -20.29 -31.36
C MET A 35 20.62 -20.81 -30.43
N ALA A 36 20.71 -22.07 -30.01
CA ALA A 36 19.77 -22.64 -29.05
C ALA A 36 19.88 -21.96 -27.67
N GLU A 37 21.11 -21.71 -27.20
CA GLU A 37 21.37 -20.96 -25.97
C GLU A 37 20.87 -19.51 -26.06
N GLN A 38 21.15 -18.83 -27.17
CA GLN A 38 20.68 -17.47 -27.42
C GLN A 38 19.16 -17.39 -27.38
N LYS A 39 18.47 -18.36 -28.01
CA LYS A 39 17.00 -18.46 -27.98
C LYS A 39 16.47 -18.70 -26.56
N LYS A 40 17.14 -19.56 -25.79
CA LYS A 40 16.78 -19.83 -24.39
C LYS A 40 16.94 -18.59 -23.51
N LEU A 41 18.04 -17.84 -23.68
CA LEU A 41 18.26 -16.58 -22.97
C LEU A 41 17.21 -15.53 -23.33
N GLN A 42 16.87 -15.40 -24.61
CA GLN A 42 15.79 -14.50 -25.06
C GLN A 42 14.43 -14.85 -24.43
N GLN A 43 14.11 -16.14 -24.34
CA GLN A 43 12.87 -16.59 -23.68
C GLN A 43 12.87 -16.26 -22.18
N GLN A 44 14.00 -16.46 -21.49
CA GLN A 44 14.13 -16.14 -20.07
C GLN A 44 14.00 -14.63 -19.82
N LEU A 45 14.62 -13.79 -20.66
CA LEU A 45 14.49 -12.33 -20.58
C LEU A 45 13.05 -11.87 -20.79
N SER A 46 12.36 -12.41 -21.79
CA SER A 46 10.94 -12.08 -22.04
C SER A 46 10.05 -12.48 -20.86
N LYS A 47 10.28 -13.66 -20.27
CA LYS A 47 9.54 -14.10 -19.07
C LYS A 47 9.82 -13.21 -17.87
N LEU A 48 11.08 -12.80 -17.68
CA LEU A 48 11.46 -11.91 -16.58
C LEU A 48 10.85 -10.52 -16.76
N GLN A 49 10.86 -9.98 -17.98
CA GLN A 49 10.25 -8.70 -18.30
C GLN A 49 8.75 -8.71 -18.02
N THR A 50 8.03 -9.71 -18.54
CA THR A 50 6.58 -9.83 -18.31
C THR A 50 6.23 -10.01 -16.83
N THR A 51 7.02 -10.79 -16.08
CA THR A 51 6.83 -10.95 -14.64
C THR A 51 7.06 -9.63 -13.90
N THR A 52 8.10 -8.89 -14.26
CA THR A 52 8.42 -7.58 -13.67
C THR A 52 7.31 -6.56 -13.94
N GLU A 53 6.79 -6.52 -15.17
CA GLU A 53 5.68 -5.62 -15.55
C GLU A 53 4.40 -5.96 -14.76
N GLN A 54 4.10 -7.25 -14.59
CA GLN A 54 2.96 -7.70 -13.78
C GLN A 54 3.12 -7.33 -12.30
N GLN A 55 4.30 -7.54 -11.72
CA GLN A 55 4.58 -7.17 -10.34
C GLN A 55 4.45 -5.65 -10.14
N ASN A 56 4.99 -4.85 -11.04
CA ASN A 56 4.88 -3.39 -10.97
C ASN A 56 3.42 -2.93 -11.00
N LYS A 57 2.57 -3.55 -11.82
CA LYS A 57 1.14 -3.24 -11.85
C LYS A 57 0.49 -3.50 -10.49
N ILE A 58 0.71 -4.67 -9.90
CA ILE A 58 0.16 -5.04 -8.58
C ILE A 58 0.64 -4.07 -7.50
N ILE A 59 1.92 -3.73 -7.49
CA ILE A 59 2.51 -2.80 -6.52
C ILE A 59 1.84 -1.43 -6.63
N VAL A 60 1.65 -0.91 -7.85
CA VAL A 60 0.99 0.39 -8.04
C VAL A 60 -0.46 0.38 -7.56
N GLU A 61 -1.21 -0.69 -7.84
CA GLU A 61 -2.60 -0.85 -7.36
C GLU A 61 -2.66 -0.88 -5.83
N MET A 62 -1.80 -1.69 -5.18
CA MET A 62 -1.71 -1.75 -3.72
C MET A 62 -1.31 -0.39 -3.11
N LEU A 63 -0.36 0.32 -3.71
CA LEU A 63 0.08 1.63 -3.22
C LEU A 63 -1.06 2.66 -3.32
N ALA A 64 -1.89 2.59 -4.36
CA ALA A 64 -3.06 3.45 -4.48
C ALA A 64 -4.08 3.17 -3.37
N GLU A 65 -4.35 1.90 -3.07
CA GLU A 65 -5.24 1.51 -1.97
C GLU A 65 -4.70 1.97 -0.61
N HIS A 66 -3.42 1.69 -0.31
CA HIS A 66 -2.78 2.14 0.92
C HIS A 66 -2.82 3.66 1.08
N LYS A 67 -2.64 4.42 -0.01
CA LYS A 67 -2.74 5.88 0.02
C LYS A 67 -4.13 6.34 0.47
N LEU A 68 -5.20 5.72 -0.04
CA LEU A 68 -6.57 6.06 0.34
C LEU A 68 -6.85 5.70 1.80
N GLN A 69 -6.44 4.51 2.24
CA GLN A 69 -6.59 4.09 3.64
C GLN A 69 -5.86 5.03 4.60
N LEU A 70 -4.60 5.38 4.30
CA LEU A 70 -3.82 6.32 5.12
C LEU A 70 -4.43 7.73 5.13
N GLN A 71 -5.00 8.20 4.02
CA GLN A 71 -5.68 9.49 3.99
C GLN A 71 -6.92 9.48 4.89
N THR A 72 -7.71 8.40 4.88
CA THR A 72 -8.88 8.25 5.74
C THR A 72 -8.49 8.19 7.22
N LEU A 73 -7.48 7.39 7.56
CA LEU A 73 -6.95 7.31 8.93
C LEU A 73 -6.43 8.66 9.42
N ASN A 74 -5.65 9.37 8.61
CA ASN A 74 -5.14 10.69 8.96
C ASN A 74 -6.27 11.71 9.18
N LYS A 75 -7.34 11.68 8.37
CA LYS A 75 -8.50 12.56 8.57
C LYS A 75 -9.20 12.25 9.89
N SER A 76 -9.45 10.97 10.17
CA SER A 76 -10.05 10.53 11.44
C SER A 76 -9.18 10.95 12.64
N GLN A 77 -7.88 10.68 12.59
CA GLN A 77 -6.95 11.01 13.66
C GLN A 77 -6.83 12.52 13.90
N LYS A 78 -6.80 13.34 12.83
CA LYS A 78 -6.83 14.81 12.96
C LYS A 78 -8.10 15.30 13.65
N ASN A 79 -9.26 14.76 13.26
CA ASN A 79 -10.54 15.10 13.89
C ASN A 79 -10.52 14.74 15.39
N VAL A 80 -10.11 13.52 15.72
CA VAL A 80 -9.97 13.06 17.12
C VAL A 80 -9.01 13.95 17.90
N THR A 81 -7.83 14.27 17.35
CA THR A 81 -6.83 15.11 18.04
C THR A 81 -7.36 16.51 18.33
N SER A 82 -8.06 17.13 17.36
CA SER A 82 -8.61 18.49 17.53
C SER A 82 -9.75 18.57 18.55
N LEU A 83 -10.52 17.50 18.72
CA LEU A 83 -11.63 17.46 19.67
C LEU A 83 -11.20 16.93 21.04
N SER A 84 -10.20 16.05 21.09
CA SER A 84 -9.66 15.52 22.35
C SER A 84 -9.11 16.64 23.25
N SER A 85 -8.62 17.75 22.68
CA SER A 85 -8.17 18.90 23.46
C SER A 85 -9.30 19.69 24.14
N LYS A 86 -10.56 19.47 23.75
CA LYS A 86 -11.73 20.08 24.42
C LYS A 86 -12.14 19.33 25.69
N PHE A 87 -11.66 18.10 25.86
CA PHE A 87 -11.91 17.29 27.03
C PHE A 87 -10.72 17.36 28.01
N PRO A 88 -10.93 17.14 29.32
CA PRO A 88 -12.21 16.89 29.98
C PRO A 88 -13.02 18.17 30.22
N LEU A 89 -14.35 18.05 30.24
CA LEU A 89 -15.29 19.14 30.53
C LEU A 89 -15.32 19.43 32.04
N LYS A 90 -15.09 20.70 32.42
CA LYS A 90 -14.83 21.08 33.81
C LYS A 90 -15.99 21.81 34.47
N SER A 91 -16.82 22.47 33.68
CA SER A 91 -17.93 23.26 34.20
C SER A 91 -19.24 23.00 33.47
N GLU A 92 -20.33 23.53 34.04
CA GLU A 92 -21.66 23.50 33.42
C GLU A 92 -21.67 24.26 32.09
N GLU A 93 -20.94 25.37 32.04
CA GLU A 93 -20.81 26.19 30.84
C GLU A 93 -20.09 25.43 29.72
N ASP A 94 -19.11 24.58 30.05
CA ASP A 94 -18.46 23.70 29.08
C ASP A 94 -19.44 22.67 28.50
N LEU A 95 -20.34 22.11 29.33
CA LEU A 95 -21.38 21.17 28.89
C LEU A 95 -22.35 21.84 27.91
N GLN A 96 -22.90 22.99 28.30
CA GLN A 96 -23.83 23.75 27.47
C GLN A 96 -23.18 24.22 26.16
N LYS A 97 -21.91 24.61 26.22
CA LYS A 97 -21.14 24.98 25.03
C LYS A 97 -20.99 23.81 24.08
N VAL A 98 -20.58 22.64 24.57
CA VAL A 98 -20.43 21.43 23.72
C VAL A 98 -21.78 21.03 23.13
N GLU A 99 -22.85 21.03 23.92
CA GLU A 99 -24.21 20.75 23.43
C GLU A 99 -24.61 21.69 22.28
N SER A 100 -24.35 22.99 22.43
CA SER A 100 -24.64 23.98 21.38
C SER A 100 -23.75 23.88 20.14
N GLU A 101 -22.54 23.31 20.29
CA GLU A 101 -21.59 23.15 19.19
C GLU A 101 -21.84 21.86 18.39
N ILE A 102 -22.49 20.85 18.98
CA ILE A 102 -22.83 19.60 18.29
C ILE A 102 -23.95 19.85 17.28
N CYS A 103 -23.76 19.37 16.06
CA CYS A 103 -24.76 19.39 15.00
C CYS A 103 -24.58 18.17 14.09
N ASP A 104 -25.57 17.88 13.25
CA ASP A 104 -25.58 16.71 12.35
C ASP A 104 -24.30 16.59 11.50
N SER A 105 -23.64 17.71 11.20
CA SER A 105 -22.41 17.73 10.39
C SER A 105 -21.12 17.35 11.15
N ASN A 106 -21.13 17.40 12.48
CA ASN A 106 -19.95 17.18 13.32
C ASN A 106 -20.13 16.12 14.42
N GLU A 107 -21.34 15.61 14.61
CA GLU A 107 -21.70 14.58 15.60
C GLU A 107 -20.77 13.37 15.53
N GLU A 108 -20.57 12.81 14.33
CA GLU A 108 -19.67 11.69 14.05
C GLU A 108 -18.23 11.93 14.57
N LYS A 109 -17.75 13.17 14.54
CA LYS A 109 -16.41 13.53 15.03
C LYS A 109 -16.36 13.52 16.55
N TYR A 110 -17.40 14.02 17.22
CA TYR A 110 -17.52 13.95 18.68
C TYR A 110 -17.66 12.50 19.17
N ILE A 111 -18.48 11.68 18.50
CA ILE A 111 -18.59 10.24 18.78
C ILE A 111 -17.23 9.57 18.66
N SER A 112 -16.48 9.85 17.59
CA SER A 112 -15.15 9.27 17.37
C SER A 112 -14.15 9.70 18.43
N ALA A 113 -14.16 10.98 18.83
CA ALA A 113 -13.29 11.49 19.89
C ALA A 113 -13.62 10.86 21.25
N VAL A 114 -14.90 10.78 21.61
CA VAL A 114 -15.36 10.14 22.85
C VAL A 114 -14.98 8.66 22.88
N LYS A 115 -15.24 7.92 21.79
CA LYS A 115 -14.83 6.51 21.65
C LYS A 115 -13.33 6.32 21.87
N TYR A 116 -12.51 7.20 21.30
CA TYR A 116 -11.07 7.18 21.51
C TYR A 116 -10.67 7.46 22.97
N LEU A 117 -11.31 8.43 23.61
CA LEU A 117 -11.01 8.79 25.00
C LEU A 117 -11.38 7.68 25.99
N ILE A 118 -12.49 6.96 25.77
CA ILE A 118 -12.94 5.85 26.63
C ILE A 118 -12.29 4.49 26.31
N ASP A 119 -11.50 4.41 25.24
CA ASP A 119 -10.98 3.14 24.72
C ASP A 119 -10.27 2.29 25.79
N GLY A 120 -10.45 0.97 25.73
CA GLY A 120 -9.94 0.01 26.71
C GLY A 120 -10.78 -0.13 28.00
N SER A 121 -11.24 0.95 28.63
CA SER A 121 -12.10 0.88 29.82
C SER A 121 -12.89 2.16 30.07
N ALA A 122 -14.20 2.12 29.80
CA ALA A 122 -15.09 3.27 29.98
C ALA A 122 -15.10 3.82 31.41
N ILE A 123 -15.14 2.96 32.43
CA ILE A 123 -15.20 3.38 33.84
C ILE A 123 -13.93 4.12 34.25
N LYS A 124 -12.75 3.59 33.88
CA LYS A 124 -11.47 4.19 34.26
C LYS A 124 -11.14 5.44 33.47
N ASN A 125 -11.64 5.52 32.24
CA ASN A 125 -11.34 6.60 31.32
C ASN A 125 -12.42 7.68 31.24
N LEU A 126 -13.51 7.55 32.01
CA LEU A 126 -14.57 8.55 32.07
C LEU A 126 -14.04 9.92 32.52
N GLU A 127 -13.05 9.92 33.42
CA GLU A 127 -12.34 11.14 33.88
C GLU A 127 -11.62 11.89 32.74
N ARG A 128 -11.42 11.25 31.58
CA ARG A 128 -10.84 11.88 30.38
C ARG A 128 -11.88 12.67 29.59
N ILE A 129 -13.17 12.47 29.85
CA ILE A 129 -14.28 13.16 29.19
C ILE A 129 -14.91 14.17 30.13
N PHE A 130 -15.26 13.74 31.34
CA PHE A 130 -15.83 14.60 32.36
C PHE A 130 -14.84 14.72 33.50
N SER A 131 -14.59 15.95 33.93
CA SER A 131 -13.80 16.18 35.14
C SER A 131 -14.48 15.53 36.35
N ARG A 132 -13.69 15.23 37.38
CA ARG A 132 -14.20 14.59 38.59
C ARG A 132 -15.24 15.46 39.30
N GLU A 133 -15.07 16.77 39.24
CA GLU A 133 -15.99 17.76 39.79
C GLU A 133 -17.38 17.64 39.14
N ILE A 134 -17.45 17.53 37.81
CA ILE A 134 -18.71 17.31 37.08
C ILE A 134 -19.32 15.95 37.42
N CYS A 135 -18.53 14.89 37.44
CA CYS A 135 -19.00 13.55 37.80
C CYS A 135 -19.63 13.51 39.21
N VAL A 136 -19.07 14.28 40.16
CA VAL A 136 -19.60 14.38 41.53
C VAL A 136 -20.83 15.29 41.60
N MET A 137 -20.86 16.39 40.85
CA MET A 137 -21.95 17.38 40.86
C MET A 137 -23.23 16.84 40.22
N TYR A 138 -23.10 16.05 39.16
CA TYR A 138 -24.20 15.39 38.49
C TYR A 138 -24.45 13.99 39.02
N ASN A 139 -25.69 13.53 38.94
CA ASN A 139 -26.08 12.22 39.41
C ASN A 139 -25.60 11.07 38.50
N THR A 140 -24.29 10.94 38.31
CA THR A 140 -23.68 9.88 37.50
C THR A 140 -23.72 8.51 38.18
N ASP A 141 -23.84 8.48 39.52
CA ASP A 141 -23.85 7.25 40.35
C ASP A 141 -25.26 6.81 40.82
N GLY A 142 -26.32 7.55 40.52
CA GLY A 142 -27.69 7.24 40.99
C GLY A 142 -27.98 7.63 42.46
N ILE A 143 -27.19 8.52 43.07
CA ILE A 143 -27.35 9.03 44.43
C ILE A 143 -28.30 10.25 44.43
N CYS A 144 -29.34 10.18 45.26
CA CYS A 144 -30.35 11.25 45.40
C CYS A 144 -29.73 12.55 45.97
N GLY A 145 -30.10 13.71 45.41
CA GLY A 145 -29.65 15.04 45.87
C GLY A 145 -28.60 15.74 45.00
N LYS A 146 -28.14 15.10 43.93
CA LYS A 146 -27.29 15.71 42.89
C LYS A 146 -28.13 16.30 41.75
N LYS A 147 -27.55 17.17 40.92
CA LYS A 147 -28.24 17.73 39.74
C LYS A 147 -28.51 16.63 38.70
N CYS A 148 -29.67 16.71 38.07
CA CYS A 148 -30.15 15.79 37.02
C CYS A 148 -29.97 16.43 35.65
#